data_AF-A0A932VPT9-F1
#
_entry.id   AF-A0A932VPT9-F1
#
_cell.length_a   1.000
_cell.length_b   1.000
_cell.length_c   1.000
_cell.angle_alpha   90.00
_cell.angle_beta   90.00
_cell.angle_gamma   90.00
#
_symmetry.space_group_name_H-M   'P 1'
#
loop_
_entity.id
_entity.type
_entity.pdbx_description
1 polymer ?
#
loop_
_entity_poly.entity_id
_entity_poly.type
_entity_poly.pdbx_seq_one_letter_code
_entity_poly.pdbx_strand_id
1 'polypeptide(L)' 'MISKQTEQRAEILKIAGLAFCSPLGRIFIEPIVVIKEFGFVGFLGYCIFSILVGTFGVNCILRSHEVLEEKRIK' A
#
# COMPACT_ATOMS: atom_id res chain seq x y z
N MET A 1 -11.92 25.91 1.72
CA MET A 1 -11.02 25.58 0.59
C MET A 1 -9.77 24.94 1.15
N ILE A 2 -9.56 23.64 0.94
CA ILE A 2 -8.33 22.95 1.36
C ILE A 2 -7.17 23.50 0.53
N SER A 3 -5.98 23.67 1.12
CA SER A 3 -4.84 24.23 0.40
C SER A 3 -4.32 23.26 -0.67
N LYS A 4 -3.76 23.78 -1.78
CA LYS A 4 -3.11 22.97 -2.82
C LYS A 4 -2.06 21.99 -2.25
N GLN A 5 -1.44 22.36 -1.13
CA GLN A 5 -0.45 21.54 -0.43
C GLN A 5 -1.06 20.28 0.20
N THR A 6 -2.28 20.36 0.72
CA THR A 6 -2.97 19.20 1.31
C THR A 6 -3.44 18.22 0.23
N GLU A 7 -3.83 18.72 -0.94
CA GLU A 7 -4.16 17.88 -2.10
C GLU A 7 -2.94 17.08 -2.59
N GLN A 8 -1.80 17.75 -2.76
CA GLN A 8 -0.54 17.08 -3.10
C GLN A 8 -0.14 16.03 -2.05
N ARG A 9 -0.34 16.32 -0.76
CA ARG A 9 -0.07 15.35 0.32
C ARG A 9 -0.97 14.12 0.21
N ALA A 10 -2.24 14.28 -0.12
CA ALA A 10 -3.15 13.16 -0.30
C ALA A 10 -2.74 12.28 -1.49
N GLU A 11 -2.35 12.88 -2.62
CA GLU A 11 -1.84 12.13 -3.77
C GLU A 11 -0.55 11.36 -3.43
N ILE A 12 0.40 11.99 -2.74
CA ILE A 12 1.62 11.31 -2.27
C ILE A 12 1.26 10.14 -1.35
N LEU A 13 0.31 10.32 -0.44
CA LEU A 13 -0.12 9.28 0.48
C LEU A 13 -0.76 8.09 -0.26
N LYS A 14 -1.51 8.35 -1.33
CA LYS A 14 -2.08 7.33 -2.20
C LYS A 14 -1.00 6.53 -2.94
N ILE A 15 -0.02 7.22 -3.52
CA ILE A 15 1.12 6.58 -4.23
C ILE A 15 1.95 5.74 -3.26
N ALA A 16 2.27 6.30 -2.08
CA ALA A 16 2.97 5.58 -1.03
C ALA A 16 2.18 4.33 -0.60
N GLY A 17 0.87 4.46 -0.41
CA GLY A 17 0.00 3.35 -0.06
C GLY A 17 0.02 2.23 -1.09
N LEU A 18 -0.03 2.55 -2.39
CA LEU A 18 0.10 1.57 -3.46
C LEU A 18 1.47 0.89 -3.48
N ALA A 19 2.55 1.64 -3.25
CA ALA A 19 3.90 1.09 -3.17
C ALA A 19 4.04 0.09 -2.01
N PHE A 20 3.46 0.40 -0.84
CA PHE A 20 3.41 -0.50 0.31
C PHE A 20 2.57 -1.76 0.06
N CYS A 21 1.57 -1.71 -0.82
CA CYS A 21 0.83 -2.91 -1.23
C CYS A 21 1.58 -3.79 -2.26
N SER A 22 2.67 -3.29 -2.88
CA SER A 22 3.36 -4.04 -3.94
C SER A 22 3.96 -5.40 -3.52
N PRO A 23 4.53 -5.58 -2.31
CA PRO A 23 5.03 -6.89 -1.87
C PRO A 23 3.91 -7.92 -1.78
N LEU A 24 2.71 -7.49 -1.36
CA LEU A 24 1.52 -8.34 -1.31
C LEU A 24 1.13 -8.81 -2.72
N GLY A 25 1.13 -7.90 -3.70
CA GLY A 25 0.87 -8.22 -5.10
C GLY A 25 1.87 -9.25 -5.66
N ARG A 26 3.16 -9.13 -5.31
CA ARG A 26 4.20 -10.06 -5.74
C ARG A 26 3.93 -11.50 -5.28
N ILE A 27 3.39 -11.69 -4.07
CA ILE A 27 3.01 -13.02 -3.57
C ILE A 27 1.87 -13.62 -4.41
N PHE A 28 0.89 -12.83 -4.82
CA PHE A 28 -0.25 -13.33 -5.59
C PHE A 28 0.06 -13.59 -7.06
N ILE A 29 0.90 -12.75 -7.67
CA ILE A 29 1.22 -12.84 -9.10
C ILE A 29 2.33 -13.87 -9.35
N GLU A 30 3.37 -13.90 -8.51
CA GLU A 30 4.59 -14.71 -8.75
C GLU A 30 5.03 -15.52 -7.52
N PRO A 31 4.14 -16.32 -6.88
CA PRO A 31 4.47 -17.02 -5.62
C PRO A 31 5.66 -17.97 -5.77
N ILE A 32 5.78 -18.65 -6.91
CA ILE A 32 6.87 -19.61 -7.17
C ILE A 32 8.23 -18.91 -7.24
N VAL A 33 8.28 -17.69 -7.79
CA VAL A 33 9.52 -16.92 -7.89
C VAL A 33 9.98 -16.51 -6.49
N VAL A 34 9.06 -16.01 -5.67
CA VAL A 34 9.35 -15.63 -4.27
C VAL A 34 9.81 -16.84 -3.45
N ILE A 35 9.17 -18.01 -3.61
CA ILE A 35 9.60 -19.25 -2.93
C ILE A 35 11.02 -19.66 -3.37
N LYS A 36 11.36 -19.51 -4.66
CA LYS A 36 12.70 -19.83 -5.17
C LYS A 36 13.77 -18.87 -4.63
N GLU A 37 13.45 -17.59 -4.49
CA GLU A 37 14.38 -16.57 -3.98
C GLU A 37 14.69 -16.72 -2.50
N PHE A 38 13.66 -16.97 -1.68
CA PHE A 38 13.78 -16.93 -0.21
C PHE A 38 13.74 -18.32 0.45
N GLY A 39 13.47 -19.38 -0.31
CA GLY A 39 13.15 -20.70 0.22
C GLY A 39 11.78 -20.73 0.93
N PHE A 40 11.33 -21.91 1.34
CA PHE A 40 10.00 -22.08 1.93
C PHE A 40 9.83 -21.30 3.26
N VAL A 41 10.82 -21.34 4.14
CA VAL A 41 10.77 -20.62 5.43
C VAL A 41 10.82 -19.10 5.21
N GLY A 42 11.66 -18.63 4.28
CA GLY A 42 11.73 -17.20 3.94
C GLY A 42 10.45 -16.70 3.27
N PHE A 43 9.79 -17.52 2.44
CA PHE A 43 8.48 -17.21 1.87
C PHE A 43 7.41 -17.00 2.93
N LEU A 44 7.35 -17.84 3.97
CA LEU A 44 6.39 -17.66 5.07
C LEU A 44 6.63 -16.32 5.81
N GLY A 45 7.89 -15.98 6.08
CA GLY A 45 8.24 -14.68 6.66
C GLY A 45 7.87 -13.50 5.74
N TYR A 46 8.11 -13.64 4.43
CA TYR A 46 7.74 -12.66 3.42
C TYR A 46 6.22 -12.45 3.32
N CYS A 47 5.42 -13.51 3.47
CA CYS A 47 3.96 -13.42 3.53
C CYS A 47 3.49 -12.59 4.72
N ILE A 48 4.02 -12.85 5.91
CA ILE A 48 3.67 -12.10 7.13
C ILE A 48 4.06 -10.62 6.97
N PHE A 49 5.29 -10.36 6.53
CA PHE A 49 5.77 -9.01 6.27
C PHE A 49 4.89 -8.27 5.25
N SER A 50 4.56 -8.93 4.14
CA SER A 50 3.75 -8.31 3.08
C SER A 50 2.33 -7.98 3.54
N ILE A 51 1.72 -8.80 4.40
CA ILE A 51 0.41 -8.51 5.00
C ILE A 51 0.48 -7.28 5.91
N LEU A 52 1.51 -7.19 6.75
CA LEU A 52 1.71 -6.04 7.64
C LEU A 52 1.91 -4.75 6.85
N VAL A 53 2.81 -4.76 5.87
CA VAL A 53 3.08 -3.58 5.03
C VAL A 53 1.88 -3.26 4.13
N GLY A 54 1.20 -4.27 3.60
CA GLY A 54 -0.04 -4.10 2.83
C GLY A 54 -1.15 -3.44 3.65
N THR A 55 -1.28 -3.79 4.94
CA THR A 55 -2.25 -3.15 5.85
C THR A 55 -1.92 -1.68 6.07
N PHE A 56 -0.64 -1.33 6.20
CA PHE A 56 -0.19 0.06 6.24
C PHE A 56 -0.52 0.79 4.94
N GLY A 57 -0.27 0.15 3.79
CA GLY A 57 -0.58 0.69 2.46
C GLY A 57 -2.07 0.98 2.26
N VAL A 58 -2.95 0.05 2.64
CA VAL A 58 -4.40 0.22 2.59
C VAL A 58 -4.85 1.39 3.47
N ASN A 59 -4.31 1.53 4.68
CA ASN A 59 -4.61 2.66 5.56
C ASN A 59 -4.20 4.01 4.93
N CYS A 60 -3.03 4.07 4.29
CA CYS A 60 -2.59 5.26 3.55
C CYS A 60 -3.56 5.61 2.41
N ILE A 61 -4.03 4.60 1.66
CA ILE A 61 -5.00 4.81 0.57
C ILE A 61 -6.34 5.32 1.13
N LEU A 62 -6.87 4.69 2.18
CA LEU A 62 -8.14 5.11 2.80
C LEU A 62 -8.05 6.53 3.33
N ARG A 63 -6.97 6.85 4.06
CA ARG A 63 -6.75 8.19 4.61
C ARG A 63 -6.58 9.25 3.52
N SER A 64 -5.95 8.90 2.39
CA SER A 64 -5.86 9.80 1.23
C SER A 64 -7.22 10.08 0.61
N HIS A 65 -8.09 9.06 0.56
CA HIS A 65 -9.44 9.18 0.03
C HIS A 65 -10.32 10.05 0.92
N GLU A 66 -10.27 9.89 2.25
CA GLU A 66 -11.00 10.75 3.19
C GLU A 66 -10.65 12.23 3.01
N VAL A 67 -9.36 12.56 2.89
CA VAL A 67 -8.89 13.94 2.68
C VAL A 67 -9.36 14.51 1.33
N LEU A 68 -9.45 13.67 0.30
CA LEU A 68 -9.94 14.07 -1.02
C LEU A 68 -11.48 14.15 -1.08
N GLU A 69 -12.22 13.36 -0.30
CA GLU A 69 -13.70 13.41 -0.25
C GLU A 69 -14.22 14.62 0.52
N GLU A 70 -13.51 15.10 1.55
CA GLU A 70 -13.80 16.39 2.20
C GLU A 70 -13.83 17.57 1.21
N LYS A 71 -13.24 17.41 0.02
CA LYS A 71 -13.28 18.37 -1.10
C LYS A 71 -14.59 18.33 -1.89
N ARG A 72 -15.34 17.22 -1.90
CA ARG A 72 -16.55 17.05 -2.75
C ARG A 72 -17.85 17.50 -2.08
N ILE A 73 -17.90 17.56 -0.75
CA ILE A 73 -19.13 17.87 0.01
C ILE A 73 -19.22 19.39 0.34
N LYS A 74 -18.19 20.18 0.02
CA LYS A 74 -18.17 21.65 0.14
C LYS A 74 -18.03 22.30 -1.21
#